data_AF-A0A7S0ERG4-F1
#
_entry.id   AF-A0A7S0ERG4-F1
#
_cell.length_a   1.000
_cell.length_b   1.000
_cell.length_c   1.000
_cell.angle_alpha   90.00
_cell.angle_beta   90.00
_cell.angle_gamma   90.00
#
_symmetry.space_group_name_H-M   'P 1'
#
loop_
_entity.id
_entity.type
_entity.pdbx_description
1 polymer ?
#
loop_
_entity_poly.entity_id
_entity_poly.type
_entity_poly.pdbx_seq_one_letter_code
_entity_poly.pdbx_strand_id
1 'polypeptide(L)'
;MAAFLALRARAEEIDLLFYERSKVAEALRDRETRKAVRLQSAHRGRALRLEVAEWNAMALVIERCTRGHLGRQQARRLRIERDTRRQRSFFDALATTVQKRFRAYHARKYRHNFYARQAYVASVLRKGDMVREDLRSRMDEQVRDALETQETQARGRVNTLSKKLHHLRSTATCAGIYNSAYHVGHHPTAFGVPVEEHLRQAIRPVIKAELAHRQRNIAPLPPLDPIFPHSTGMSHEYVEQQAKEERWINKTRRIGGTEFNPNGGVTHPGYGGSIHVGTNYHPPLNLERTIDKNKWVTQEPFYQAVPIGRIVQSRETSRGDQSGKQSRMQSQEATAPPDHSRMQSREQPREQMSR
;
A
#
# COMPACT_ATOMS: atom_id res chain seq x y z
N MET A 1 -78.82 39.72 116.90
CA MET A 1 -78.17 39.22 118.13
C MET A 1 -78.39 37.73 118.37
N ALA A 2 -79.63 37.21 118.26
CA ALA A 2 -79.94 35.79 118.51
C ALA A 2 -79.18 34.77 117.63
N ALA A 3 -79.02 35.02 116.32
CA ALA A 3 -78.29 34.12 115.41
C ALA A 3 -76.79 34.00 115.75
N PHE A 4 -76.18 35.09 116.21
CA PHE A 4 -74.77 35.10 116.63
C PHE A 4 -74.55 34.28 117.90
N LEU A 5 -75.48 34.36 118.86
CA LEU A 5 -75.41 33.56 120.08
C LEU A 5 -75.60 32.05 119.80
N ALA A 6 -76.49 31.71 118.85
CA ALA A 6 -76.66 30.32 118.40
C ALA A 6 -75.42 29.77 117.67
N LEU A 7 -74.75 30.58 116.86
CA LEU A 7 -73.49 30.21 116.21
C LEU A 7 -72.35 30.07 117.24
N ARG A 8 -72.29 30.98 118.22
CA ARG A 8 -71.30 30.96 119.31
C ARG A 8 -71.46 29.74 120.22
N ALA A 9 -72.69 29.31 120.48
CA ALA A 9 -72.98 28.09 121.23
C ALA A 9 -72.51 26.81 120.50
N ARG A 10 -72.36 26.87 119.17
CA ARG A 10 -71.87 25.77 118.33
C ARG A 10 -70.44 25.98 117.83
N ALA A 11 -69.77 27.04 118.26
CA ALA A 11 -68.44 27.37 117.77
C ALA A 11 -67.43 26.25 118.07
N GLU A 12 -67.47 25.69 119.28
CA GLU A 12 -66.60 24.58 119.69
C GLU A 12 -66.86 23.31 118.86
N GLU A 13 -68.13 22.98 118.60
CA GLU A 13 -68.51 21.84 117.75
C GLU A 13 -68.00 22.02 116.31
N ILE A 14 -68.16 23.22 115.75
CA ILE A 14 -67.72 23.57 114.40
C ILE A 14 -66.19 23.52 114.30
N ASP A 15 -65.49 24.05 115.30
CA ASP A 15 -64.03 24.03 115.37
C ASP A 15 -63.50 22.60 115.43
N LEU A 16 -64.08 21.74 116.28
CA LEU A 16 -63.72 20.33 116.35
C LEU A 16 -63.93 19.61 115.01
N LEU A 17 -65.11 19.78 114.39
CA LEU A 17 -65.39 19.20 113.06
C LEU A 17 -64.41 19.72 111.99
N PHE A 18 -64.03 20.99 112.06
CA PHE A 18 -63.04 21.58 111.16
C PHE A 18 -61.66 20.94 111.36
N TYR A 19 -61.18 20.79 112.59
CA TYR A 19 -59.89 20.16 112.88
C TYR A 19 -59.86 18.67 112.52
N GLU A 20 -60.94 17.93 112.77
CA GLU A 20 -61.07 16.53 112.38
C GLU A 20 -61.02 16.36 110.86
N ARG A 21 -61.79 17.17 110.12
CA ARG A 21 -61.75 17.18 108.65
C ARG A 21 -60.38 17.56 108.12
N SER A 22 -59.74 18.55 108.73
CA SER A 22 -58.39 18.99 108.36
C SER A 22 -57.35 17.88 108.60
N LYS A 23 -57.46 17.15 109.72
CA LYS A 23 -56.57 16.01 110.03
C LYS A 23 -56.73 14.87 109.03
N VAL A 24 -57.98 14.54 108.66
CA VAL A 24 -58.26 13.52 107.64
C VAL A 24 -57.75 13.96 106.26
N ALA A 25 -57.95 15.23 105.90
CA ALA A 25 -57.47 15.79 104.64
C ALA A 25 -55.94 15.74 104.55
N GLU A 26 -55.21 16.18 105.58
CA GLU A 26 -53.74 16.12 105.60
C GLU A 26 -53.23 14.66 105.57
N ALA A 27 -53.90 13.72 106.25
CA ALA A 27 -53.53 12.30 106.19
C ALA A 27 -53.70 11.68 104.78
N LEU A 28 -54.65 12.17 103.98
CA LEU A 28 -54.91 11.68 102.62
C LEU A 28 -54.16 12.46 101.52
N ARG A 29 -53.67 13.66 101.83
CA ARG A 29 -53.07 14.61 100.88
C ARG A 29 -52.00 13.99 99.97
N ASP A 30 -51.07 13.21 100.53
CA ASP A 30 -50.02 12.56 99.75
C ASP A 30 -50.58 11.53 98.76
N ARG A 31 -51.56 10.74 99.19
CA ARG A 31 -52.18 9.71 98.36
C ARG A 31 -52.97 10.34 97.21
N GLU A 32 -53.71 11.40 97.50
CA GLU A 32 -54.47 12.16 96.50
C GLU A 32 -53.54 12.86 95.53
N THR A 33 -52.47 13.50 96.03
CA THR A 33 -51.45 14.16 95.21
C THR A 33 -50.78 13.16 94.25
N ARG A 34 -50.38 11.97 94.73
CA ARG A 34 -49.78 10.93 93.86
C ARG A 34 -50.75 10.47 92.76
N LYS A 35 -52.03 10.27 93.10
CA LYS A 35 -53.05 9.91 92.10
C LYS A 35 -53.27 11.03 91.08
N ALA A 36 -53.35 12.28 91.53
CA ALA A 36 -53.49 13.45 90.68
C ALA A 36 -52.29 13.59 89.73
N VAL A 37 -51.06 13.46 90.24
CA VAL A 37 -49.83 13.49 89.43
C VAL A 37 -49.83 12.37 88.40
N ARG A 38 -50.26 11.14 88.76
CA ARG A 38 -50.37 10.03 87.81
C ARG A 38 -51.39 10.28 86.71
N LEU A 39 -52.54 10.86 87.04
CA LEU A 39 -53.56 11.23 86.07
C LEU A 39 -53.04 12.33 85.12
N GLN A 40 -52.41 13.37 85.68
CA GLN A 40 -51.84 14.48 84.92
C GLN A 40 -50.71 14.01 83.99
N SER A 41 -49.79 13.17 84.48
CA SER A 41 -48.69 12.65 83.65
C SER A 41 -49.20 11.73 82.54
N ALA A 42 -50.20 10.87 82.82
CA ALA A 42 -50.84 10.06 81.80
C ALA A 42 -51.56 10.90 80.74
N HIS A 43 -52.27 11.95 81.17
CA HIS A 43 -52.95 12.87 80.27
C HIS A 43 -51.96 13.64 79.38
N ARG A 44 -50.92 14.25 79.97
CA ARG A 44 -49.86 14.97 79.23
C ARG A 44 -49.15 14.04 78.24
N GLY A 45 -48.82 12.83 78.66
CA GLY A 45 -48.20 11.83 77.78
C GLY A 45 -49.11 11.38 76.64
N ARG A 46 -50.42 11.26 76.88
CA ARG A 46 -51.40 10.96 75.83
C ARG A 46 -51.53 12.13 74.84
N ALA A 47 -51.64 13.37 75.33
CA ALA A 47 -51.73 14.56 74.49
C ALA A 47 -50.52 14.66 73.55
N LEU A 48 -49.31 14.55 74.09
CA LEU A 48 -48.08 14.58 73.29
C LEU A 48 -48.02 13.47 72.24
N ARG A 49 -48.40 12.23 72.60
CA ARG A 49 -48.39 11.12 71.63
C ARG A 49 -49.38 11.32 70.50
N LEU A 50 -50.53 11.93 70.77
CA LEU A 50 -51.50 12.25 69.72
C LEU A 50 -50.96 13.32 68.79
N GLU A 51 -50.37 14.39 69.34
CA GLU A 51 -49.75 15.47 68.56
C GLU A 51 -48.62 14.95 67.67
N VAL A 52 -47.71 14.13 68.21
CA VAL A 52 -46.64 13.49 67.42
C VAL A 52 -47.20 12.56 66.34
N ALA A 53 -48.26 11.79 66.64
CA ALA A 53 -48.89 10.92 65.64
C ALA A 53 -49.50 11.74 64.49
N GLU A 54 -50.10 12.89 64.80
CA GLU A 54 -50.68 13.80 63.81
C GLU A 54 -49.60 14.44 62.93
N TRP A 55 -48.50 14.90 63.52
CA TRP A 55 -47.34 15.39 62.77
C TRP A 55 -46.73 14.34 61.86
N ASN A 56 -46.58 13.10 62.34
CA ASN A 56 -46.09 12.00 61.53
C ASN A 56 -47.04 11.68 60.37
N ALA A 57 -48.36 11.71 60.60
CA ALA A 57 -49.34 11.51 59.55
C ALA A 57 -49.24 12.60 58.46
N MET A 58 -49.10 13.87 58.86
CA MET A 58 -48.89 14.98 57.93
C MET A 58 -47.58 14.83 57.15
N ALA A 59 -46.47 14.49 57.82
CA ALA A 59 -45.18 14.25 57.17
C ALA A 59 -45.28 13.13 56.13
N LEU A 60 -45.93 12.00 56.46
CA LEU A 60 -46.14 10.90 55.52
C LEU A 60 -46.94 11.31 54.28
N VAL A 61 -47.94 12.18 54.42
CA VAL A 61 -48.70 12.71 53.28
C VAL A 61 -47.78 13.54 52.38
N ILE A 62 -46.99 14.46 52.95
CA ILE A 62 -46.04 15.29 52.19
C ILE A 62 -45.02 14.41 51.47
N GLU A 63 -44.42 13.45 52.17
CA GLU A 63 -43.44 12.55 51.56
C GLU A 63 -44.04 11.67 50.44
N ARG A 64 -45.27 11.17 50.63
CA ARG A 64 -45.96 10.40 49.60
C ARG A 64 -46.21 11.25 48.35
N CYS A 65 -46.71 12.46 48.53
CA CYS A 65 -46.99 13.40 47.44
C CYS A 65 -45.71 13.79 46.69
N THR A 66 -44.63 14.07 47.41
CA THR A 66 -43.33 14.45 46.83
C THR A 66 -42.68 13.29 46.07
N ARG A 67 -42.61 12.08 46.66
CA ARG A 67 -42.12 10.88 45.96
C ARG A 67 -42.92 10.61 44.69
N GLY A 68 -44.25 10.72 44.75
CA GLY A 68 -45.12 10.58 43.59
C GLY A 68 -44.88 11.64 42.51
N HIS A 69 -44.69 12.91 42.91
CA HIS A 69 -44.38 13.99 41.98
C HIS A 69 -43.03 13.78 41.27
N LEU A 70 -41.98 13.46 42.02
CA LEU A 70 -40.65 13.19 41.47
C LEU A 70 -40.66 11.98 40.54
N GLY A 71 -41.35 10.89 40.92
CA GLY A 71 -41.50 9.70 40.07
C GLY A 71 -42.20 10.02 38.75
N ARG A 72 -43.26 10.84 38.77
CA ARG A 72 -43.94 11.29 37.54
C ARG A 72 -43.06 12.17 36.66
N GLN A 73 -42.26 13.06 37.26
CA GLN A 73 -41.29 13.88 36.51
C GLN A 73 -40.24 13.01 35.83
N GLN A 74 -39.65 12.05 36.55
CA GLN A 74 -38.68 11.11 36.00
C GLN A 74 -39.28 10.27 34.87
N ALA A 75 -40.48 9.71 35.06
CA ALA A 75 -41.18 8.94 34.03
C ALA A 75 -41.54 9.79 32.80
N ARG A 76 -41.87 11.08 32.99
CA ARG A 76 -42.08 12.01 31.86
C ARG A 76 -40.79 12.23 31.09
N ARG A 77 -39.67 12.51 31.77
CA ARG A 77 -38.35 12.70 31.16
C ARG A 77 -37.95 11.48 30.33
N LEU A 78 -38.02 10.29 30.92
CA LEU A 78 -37.65 9.04 30.25
C LEU A 78 -38.54 8.74 29.03
N ARG A 79 -39.84 9.04 29.10
CA ARG A 79 -40.75 8.92 27.94
C ARG A 79 -40.33 9.86 26.80
N ILE A 80 -40.10 11.13 27.11
CA ILE A 80 -39.67 12.13 26.11
C ILE A 80 -38.34 11.71 25.47
N GLU A 81 -37.38 11.26 26.28
CA GLU A 81 -36.08 10.79 25.78
C GLU A 81 -36.21 9.58 24.86
N ARG A 82 -36.99 8.58 25.27
CA ARG A 82 -37.29 7.39 24.45
C ARG A 82 -37.93 7.78 23.12
N ASP A 83 -38.94 8.63 23.15
CA ASP A 83 -39.70 9.03 21.95
C ASP A 83 -38.82 9.87 21.02
N THR A 84 -38.01 10.78 21.57
CA THR A 84 -37.01 11.57 20.82
C THR A 84 -35.98 10.66 20.16
N ARG A 85 -35.45 9.66 20.88
CA ARG A 85 -34.48 8.70 20.35
C ARG A 85 -35.09 7.89 19.19
N ARG A 86 -36.34 7.44 19.34
CA ARG A 86 -37.06 6.73 18.28
C ARG A 86 -37.25 7.62 17.05
N GLN A 87 -37.72 8.85 17.23
CA GLN A 87 -37.88 9.81 16.13
C GLN A 87 -36.57 10.07 15.39
N ARG A 88 -35.48 10.33 16.12
CA ARG A 88 -34.15 10.52 15.53
C ARG A 88 -33.72 9.31 14.69
N SER A 89 -33.81 8.10 15.26
CA SER A 89 -33.42 6.88 14.53
C SER A 89 -34.21 6.68 13.23
N PHE A 90 -35.49 7.03 13.22
CA PHE A 90 -36.33 6.96 12.02
C PHE A 90 -35.88 7.96 10.95
N PHE A 91 -35.68 9.23 11.33
CA PHE A 91 -35.24 10.25 10.40
C PHE A 91 -33.79 10.04 9.92
N ASP A 92 -32.91 9.51 10.76
CA ASP A 92 -31.54 9.18 10.38
C ASP A 92 -31.48 8.08 9.31
N ALA A 93 -32.35 7.06 9.41
CA ALA A 93 -32.47 6.01 8.40
C ALA A 93 -32.96 6.56 7.05
N LEU A 94 -33.96 7.45 7.08
CA LEU A 94 -34.45 8.14 5.89
C LEU A 94 -33.38 9.05 5.28
N ALA A 95 -32.70 9.85 6.10
CA ALA A 95 -31.63 10.74 5.68
C ALA A 95 -30.49 9.94 5.02
N THR A 96 -30.09 8.82 5.60
CA THR A 96 -29.06 7.93 5.04
C THR A 96 -29.45 7.42 3.65
N THR A 97 -30.73 7.06 3.46
CA THR A 97 -31.24 6.59 2.17
C THR A 97 -31.20 7.71 1.11
N VAL A 98 -31.67 8.91 1.46
CA VAL A 98 -31.63 10.09 0.59
C VAL A 98 -30.19 10.45 0.24
N GLN A 99 -29.31 10.53 1.24
CA GLN A 99 -27.89 10.83 1.04
C GLN A 99 -27.19 9.80 0.17
N LYS A 100 -27.42 8.50 0.38
CA LYS A 100 -26.88 7.43 -0.46
C LYS A 100 -27.32 7.60 -1.91
N ARG A 101 -28.61 7.86 -2.14
CA ARG A 101 -29.15 8.07 -3.50
C ARG A 101 -28.57 9.29 -4.17
N PHE A 102 -28.45 10.40 -3.43
CA PHE A 102 -27.86 11.64 -3.91
C PHE A 102 -26.37 11.47 -4.24
N ARG A 103 -25.57 10.87 -3.35
CA ARG A 103 -24.14 10.58 -3.61
C ARG A 103 -23.97 9.73 -4.87
N ALA A 104 -24.81 8.72 -5.06
CA ALA A 104 -24.77 7.89 -6.26
C ALA A 104 -25.18 8.65 -7.54
N TYR A 105 -26.20 9.50 -7.46
CA TYR A 105 -26.57 10.41 -8.57
C TYR A 105 -25.41 11.35 -8.91
N HIS A 106 -24.85 12.03 -7.92
CA HIS A 106 -23.77 13.00 -8.09
C HIS A 106 -22.52 12.34 -8.68
N ALA A 107 -22.14 11.15 -8.20
CA ALA A 107 -21.00 10.42 -8.72
C ALA A 107 -21.19 10.03 -10.19
N ARG A 108 -22.38 9.53 -10.57
CA ARG A 108 -22.69 9.17 -11.96
C ARG A 108 -22.79 10.38 -12.90
N LYS A 109 -23.26 11.52 -12.40
CA LYS A 109 -23.42 12.73 -13.22
C LYS A 109 -22.12 13.49 -13.41
N TYR A 110 -21.29 13.60 -12.37
CA TYR A 110 -20.16 14.55 -12.38
C TYR A 110 -18.78 13.91 -12.21
N ARG A 111 -18.67 12.64 -11.79
CA ARG A 111 -17.35 11.99 -11.55
C ARG A 111 -17.06 10.82 -12.49
N HIS A 112 -18.07 10.02 -12.78
CA HIS A 112 -17.90 8.76 -13.52
C HIS A 112 -18.70 8.77 -14.81
N ASN A 113 -18.02 8.99 -15.93
CA ASN A 113 -18.58 8.72 -17.25
C ASN A 113 -18.17 7.30 -17.70
N PHE A 114 -19.14 6.38 -17.68
CA PHE A 114 -18.94 4.99 -18.10
C PHE A 114 -18.49 4.89 -19.56
N TYR A 115 -19.14 5.63 -20.45
CA TYR A 115 -18.85 5.60 -21.88
C TYR A 115 -17.48 6.18 -22.22
N ALA A 116 -17.10 7.27 -21.55
CA ALA A 116 -15.75 7.83 -21.71
C ALA A 116 -14.68 6.83 -21.24
N ARG A 117 -14.91 6.11 -20.14
CA ARG A 117 -14.01 5.03 -19.69
C ARG A 117 -13.97 3.86 -20.68
N GLN A 118 -15.12 3.45 -21.22
CA GLN A 118 -15.19 2.38 -22.21
C GLN A 118 -14.42 2.76 -23.49
N ALA A 119 -14.62 3.98 -23.99
CA ALA A 119 -13.90 4.52 -25.15
C ALA A 119 -12.39 4.58 -24.88
N TYR A 120 -11.98 5.02 -23.69
CA TYR A 120 -10.58 5.02 -23.28
C TYR A 120 -9.97 3.60 -23.32
N VAL A 121 -10.62 2.62 -22.69
CA VAL A 121 -10.14 1.22 -22.68
C VAL A 121 -10.04 0.67 -24.10
N ALA A 122 -11.05 0.92 -24.95
CA ALA A 122 -11.01 0.51 -26.35
C ALA A 122 -9.84 1.15 -27.11
N SER A 123 -9.54 2.43 -26.86
CA SER A 123 -8.39 3.12 -27.45
C SER A 123 -7.04 2.55 -27.00
N VAL A 124 -6.93 2.16 -25.73
CA VAL A 124 -5.73 1.52 -25.18
C VAL A 124 -5.52 0.13 -25.78
N LEU A 125 -6.59 -0.65 -25.93
CA LEU A 125 -6.53 -1.95 -26.58
C LEU A 125 -6.08 -1.83 -28.03
N ARG A 126 -6.69 -0.92 -28.80
CA ARG A 126 -6.25 -0.62 -30.18
C ARG A 126 -4.77 -0.25 -30.27
N LYS A 127 -4.28 0.62 -29.38
CA LYS A 127 -2.86 0.99 -29.34
C LYS A 127 -1.98 -0.22 -29.00
N GLY A 128 -2.41 -1.04 -28.05
CA GLY A 128 -1.73 -2.28 -27.70
C GLY A 128 -1.64 -3.26 -28.87
N ASP A 129 -2.73 -3.44 -29.62
CA ASP A 129 -2.77 -4.30 -30.80
C ASP A 129 -1.83 -3.76 -31.89
N MET A 130 -1.84 -2.45 -32.14
CA MET A 130 -0.95 -1.80 -33.11
C MET A 130 0.53 -1.97 -32.74
N VAL A 131 0.89 -1.81 -31.46
CA VAL A 131 2.27 -2.03 -30.98
C VAL A 131 2.65 -3.51 -31.11
N ARG A 132 1.75 -4.44 -30.80
CA ARG A 132 2.02 -5.87 -30.97
C ARG A 132 2.27 -6.23 -32.43
N GLU A 133 1.52 -5.63 -33.35
CA GLU A 133 1.70 -5.87 -34.78
C GLU A 133 3.02 -5.27 -35.28
N ASP A 134 3.36 -4.04 -34.90
CA ASP A 134 4.67 -3.42 -35.23
C ASP A 134 5.83 -4.27 -34.68
N LEU A 135 5.74 -4.77 -33.44
CA LEU A 135 6.75 -5.66 -32.88
C LEU A 135 6.86 -7.00 -33.62
N ARG A 136 5.75 -7.55 -34.12
CA ARG A 136 5.77 -8.76 -34.94
C ARG A 136 6.44 -8.51 -36.28
N SER A 137 6.06 -7.44 -36.98
CA SER A 137 6.66 -7.07 -38.27
C SER A 137 8.17 -6.86 -38.13
N ARG A 138 8.63 -6.14 -37.10
CA ARG A 138 10.06 -5.94 -36.84
C ARG A 138 10.78 -7.24 -36.49
N MET A 139 10.13 -8.15 -35.76
CA MET A 139 10.71 -9.46 -35.46
C MET A 139 10.88 -10.28 -36.74
N ASP A 140 9.87 -10.28 -37.62
CA ASP A 140 9.92 -10.98 -38.90
C ASP A 140 11.02 -10.39 -39.82
N GLU A 141 11.16 -9.07 -39.84
CA GLU A 141 12.26 -8.37 -40.53
C GLU A 141 13.63 -8.79 -39.96
N GLN A 142 13.80 -8.78 -38.64
CA GLN A 142 15.05 -9.22 -37.99
C GLN A 142 15.38 -10.68 -38.30
N VAL A 143 14.39 -11.56 -38.32
CA VAL A 143 14.59 -12.97 -38.69
C VAL A 143 15.01 -13.09 -40.14
N ARG A 144 14.39 -12.34 -41.06
CA ARG A 144 14.79 -12.33 -42.48
C ARG A 144 16.21 -11.82 -42.66
N ASP A 145 16.56 -10.70 -42.04
CA ASP A 145 17.90 -10.13 -42.08
C ASP A 145 18.93 -11.09 -41.48
N ALA A 146 18.60 -11.77 -40.37
CA ALA A 146 19.46 -12.78 -39.77
C ALA A 146 19.67 -13.99 -40.71
N LEU A 147 18.62 -14.45 -41.40
CA LEU A 147 18.72 -15.53 -42.38
C LEU A 147 19.54 -15.12 -43.61
N GLU A 148 19.33 -13.91 -44.13
CA GLU A 148 20.08 -13.39 -45.29
C GLU A 148 21.56 -13.17 -44.92
N THR A 149 21.84 -12.60 -43.74
CA THR A 149 23.22 -12.46 -43.25
C THR A 149 23.88 -13.82 -43.00
N GLN A 150 23.14 -14.80 -42.48
CA GLN A 150 23.66 -16.17 -42.33
C GLN A 150 23.95 -16.82 -43.68
N GLU A 151 23.04 -16.69 -44.65
CA GLU A 151 23.21 -17.26 -45.99
C GLU A 151 24.38 -16.59 -46.72
N THR A 152 24.50 -15.26 -46.69
CA THR A 152 25.60 -14.52 -47.29
C THR A 152 26.95 -14.87 -46.65
N GLN A 153 27.00 -14.99 -45.31
CA GLN A 153 28.19 -15.48 -44.62
C GLN A 153 28.52 -16.93 -45.02
N ALA A 154 27.54 -17.81 -45.12
CA ALA A 154 27.73 -19.20 -45.49
C ALA A 154 28.22 -19.32 -46.95
N ARG A 155 27.64 -18.55 -47.89
CA ARG A 155 28.11 -18.43 -49.28
C ARG A 155 29.53 -17.87 -49.34
N GLY A 156 29.86 -16.86 -48.54
CA GLY A 156 31.21 -16.30 -48.43
C GLY A 156 32.23 -17.32 -47.91
N ARG A 157 31.86 -18.13 -46.91
CA ARG A 157 32.68 -19.23 -46.39
C ARG A 157 32.92 -20.30 -47.46
N VAL A 158 31.87 -20.73 -48.16
CA VAL A 158 32.01 -21.71 -49.26
C VAL A 158 32.91 -21.16 -50.35
N ASN A 159 32.70 -19.92 -50.81
CA ASN A 159 33.57 -19.30 -51.82
C ASN A 159 35.04 -19.24 -51.37
N THR A 160 35.29 -18.89 -50.10
CA THR A 160 36.65 -18.85 -49.53
C THR A 160 37.30 -20.24 -49.50
N LEU A 161 36.56 -21.27 -49.09
CA LEU A 161 37.02 -22.66 -49.12
C LEU A 161 37.27 -23.13 -50.55
N SER A 162 36.38 -22.81 -51.48
CA SER A 162 36.51 -23.17 -52.89
C SER A 162 37.75 -22.56 -53.54
N LYS A 163 38.11 -21.31 -53.18
CA LYS A 163 39.39 -20.70 -53.62
C LYS A 163 40.60 -21.48 -53.11
N LYS A 164 40.58 -21.96 -51.86
CA LYS A 164 41.70 -22.73 -51.27
C LYS A 164 41.79 -24.15 -51.85
N LEU A 165 40.65 -24.78 -52.08
CA LEU A 165 40.53 -26.18 -52.50
C LEU A 165 40.35 -26.34 -54.03
N HIS A 166 40.63 -25.32 -54.83
CA HIS A 166 40.41 -25.31 -56.27
C HIS A 166 41.16 -26.41 -57.04
N HIS A 167 42.26 -26.92 -56.47
CA HIS A 167 43.05 -28.01 -57.02
C HIS A 167 42.32 -29.37 -57.00
N LEU A 168 41.23 -29.50 -56.23
CA LEU A 168 40.40 -30.72 -56.17
C LEU A 168 39.39 -30.82 -57.33
N ARG A 169 39.35 -29.81 -58.21
CA ARG A 169 38.50 -29.78 -59.40
C ARG A 169 38.99 -30.76 -60.46
N SER A 170 38.08 -31.26 -61.28
CA SER A 170 38.38 -32.01 -62.49
C SER A 170 39.24 -31.21 -63.46
N THR A 171 40.15 -31.94 -64.09
CA THR A 171 40.94 -31.52 -65.24
C THR A 171 40.43 -32.24 -66.49
N ALA A 172 40.92 -31.87 -67.67
CA ALA A 172 40.54 -32.53 -68.91
C ALA A 172 40.93 -34.02 -68.95
N THR A 173 41.98 -34.41 -68.22
CA THR A 173 42.57 -35.75 -68.26
C THR A 173 42.19 -36.59 -67.03
N CYS A 174 41.94 -35.95 -65.88
CA CYS A 174 41.64 -36.62 -64.61
C CYS A 174 40.42 -35.98 -63.94
N ALA A 175 39.44 -36.81 -63.56
CA ALA A 175 38.24 -36.40 -62.84
C ALA A 175 38.56 -35.98 -61.40
N GLY A 176 37.97 -34.88 -60.95
CA GLY A 176 38.13 -34.38 -59.57
C GLY A 176 37.36 -35.24 -58.57
N ILE A 177 37.70 -35.11 -57.29
CA ILE A 177 37.08 -35.92 -56.22
C ILE A 177 35.56 -35.76 -56.20
N TYR A 178 35.07 -34.54 -56.47
CA TYR A 178 33.65 -34.19 -56.45
C TYR A 178 32.91 -34.52 -57.76
N ASN A 179 33.61 -35.02 -58.78
CA ASN A 179 33.08 -35.40 -60.10
C ASN A 179 33.58 -36.80 -60.51
N SER A 180 33.61 -37.72 -59.54
CA SER A 180 34.05 -39.09 -59.76
C SER A 180 33.00 -39.91 -60.52
N ALA A 181 33.44 -40.85 -61.36
CA ALA A 181 32.57 -41.79 -62.07
C ALA A 181 31.76 -42.71 -61.13
N TYR A 182 32.15 -42.80 -59.86
CA TYR A 182 31.44 -43.56 -58.84
C TYR A 182 30.29 -42.77 -58.18
N HIS A 183 30.14 -41.47 -58.47
CA HIS A 183 28.97 -40.69 -58.05
C HIS A 183 27.80 -40.92 -59.02
N VAL A 184 27.12 -42.06 -58.89
CA VAL A 184 25.95 -42.38 -59.70
C VAL A 184 24.72 -41.69 -59.09
N GLY A 185 24.23 -40.64 -59.75
CA GLY A 185 22.93 -40.00 -59.45
C GLY A 185 22.94 -38.91 -58.38
N HIS A 186 24.03 -38.70 -57.64
CA HIS A 186 24.12 -37.62 -56.65
C HIS A 186 25.50 -36.97 -56.64
N HIS A 187 25.54 -35.68 -56.98
CA HIS A 187 26.73 -34.84 -56.82
C HIS A 187 26.62 -33.99 -55.55
N PRO A 188 27.69 -33.88 -54.74
CA PRO A 188 27.67 -33.01 -53.58
C PRO A 188 27.38 -31.57 -54.02
N THR A 189 26.33 -31.00 -53.44
CA THR A 189 25.75 -29.72 -53.84
C THR A 189 25.72 -28.78 -52.65
N ALA A 190 26.15 -27.53 -52.84
CA ALA A 190 26.06 -26.47 -51.86
C ALA A 190 25.21 -25.34 -52.44
N PHE A 191 24.17 -24.91 -51.70
CA PHE A 191 23.21 -23.89 -52.16
C PHE A 191 22.58 -24.20 -53.53
N GLY A 192 22.22 -25.47 -53.78
CA GLY A 192 21.61 -25.90 -55.05
C GLY A 192 22.55 -25.94 -56.26
N VAL A 193 23.84 -25.61 -56.09
CA VAL A 193 24.86 -25.66 -57.15
C VAL A 193 25.91 -26.73 -56.81
N PRO A 194 26.29 -27.61 -57.75
CA PRO A 194 27.31 -28.64 -57.52
C PRO A 194 28.63 -28.02 -57.03
N VAL A 195 29.28 -28.65 -56.06
CA VAL A 195 30.56 -28.18 -55.49
C VAL A 195 31.63 -28.00 -56.58
N GLU A 196 31.63 -28.86 -57.59
CA GLU A 196 32.52 -28.78 -58.75
C GLU A 196 32.41 -27.44 -59.51
N GLU A 197 31.20 -26.89 -59.64
CA GLU A 197 30.99 -25.60 -60.29
C GLU A 197 31.45 -24.44 -59.40
N HIS A 198 31.24 -24.52 -58.09
CA HIS A 198 31.80 -23.54 -57.14
C HIS A 198 33.33 -23.49 -57.21
N LEU A 199 34.00 -24.64 -57.27
CA LEU A 199 35.46 -24.73 -57.44
C LEU A 199 35.93 -24.11 -58.77
N ARG A 200 35.15 -24.32 -59.85
CA ARG A 200 35.44 -23.76 -61.17
C ARG A 200 35.28 -22.24 -61.19
N GLN A 201 34.20 -21.72 -60.61
CA GLN A 201 33.89 -20.29 -60.64
C GLN A 201 34.75 -19.47 -59.67
N ALA A 202 35.01 -19.99 -58.46
CA ALA A 202 35.71 -19.27 -57.40
C ALA A 202 37.16 -18.89 -57.78
N ILE A 203 37.84 -19.74 -58.55
CA ILE A 203 39.25 -19.54 -58.93
C ILE A 203 39.43 -18.66 -60.18
N ARG A 204 38.44 -18.60 -61.07
CA ARG A 204 38.48 -17.78 -62.31
C ARG A 204 38.89 -16.31 -62.07
N PRO A 205 38.29 -15.57 -61.12
CA PRO A 205 38.70 -14.17 -60.89
C PRO A 205 40.10 -14.07 -60.31
N VAL A 206 40.53 -15.03 -59.48
CA VAL A 206 41.90 -15.08 -58.93
C VAL A 206 42.91 -15.28 -60.05
N ILE A 207 42.69 -16.26 -60.92
CA ILE A 207 43.54 -16.52 -62.09
C ILE A 207 43.58 -15.30 -63.01
N LYS A 208 42.44 -14.65 -63.27
CA LYS A 208 42.38 -13.46 -64.12
C LYS A 208 43.17 -12.29 -63.52
N ALA A 209 43.09 -12.09 -62.20
CA ALA A 209 43.87 -11.08 -61.48
C ALA A 209 45.38 -11.40 -61.50
N GLU A 210 45.75 -12.66 -61.25
CA GLU A 210 47.13 -13.15 -61.32
C GLU A 210 47.71 -13.01 -62.73
N LEU A 211 46.96 -13.38 -63.77
CA LEU A 211 47.38 -13.22 -65.16
C LEU A 211 47.59 -11.74 -65.52
N ALA A 212 46.67 -10.87 -65.10
CA ALA A 212 46.81 -9.42 -65.31
C ALA A 212 47.99 -8.82 -64.54
N HIS A 213 48.27 -9.30 -63.33
CA HIS A 213 49.44 -8.92 -62.55
C HIS A 213 50.75 -9.41 -63.19
N ARG A 214 50.78 -10.66 -63.64
CA ARG A 214 51.93 -11.24 -64.35
C ARG A 214 52.23 -10.50 -65.64
N GLN A 215 51.23 -10.20 -66.46
CA GLN A 215 51.43 -9.44 -67.71
C GLN A 215 52.04 -8.05 -67.51
N ARG A 216 51.87 -7.44 -66.32
CA ARG A 216 52.48 -6.14 -65.99
C ARG A 216 53.92 -6.25 -65.47
N ASN A 217 54.35 -7.43 -65.00
CA ASN A 217 55.58 -7.62 -64.24
C ASN A 217 56.50 -8.72 -64.83
N ILE A 218 56.43 -9.00 -66.14
CA ILE A 218 57.47 -9.80 -66.81
C ILE A 218 58.68 -8.88 -67.04
N ALA A 219 59.46 -8.65 -65.99
CA ALA A 219 60.85 -8.26 -66.15
C ALA A 219 61.67 -9.53 -66.42
N PRO A 220 62.64 -9.52 -67.35
CA PRO A 220 63.58 -10.63 -67.49
C PRO A 220 64.28 -10.85 -66.14
N LEU A 221 64.27 -12.09 -65.64
CA LEU A 221 64.99 -12.45 -64.43
C LEU A 221 66.47 -12.05 -64.62
N PRO A 222 67.03 -11.16 -63.78
CA PRO A 222 68.48 -10.98 -63.77
C PRO A 222 69.14 -12.32 -63.40
N PRO A 223 70.36 -12.59 -63.90
CA PRO A 223 71.09 -13.79 -63.52
C PRO A 223 71.19 -13.87 -62.00
N LEU A 224 71.00 -15.07 -61.44
CA LEU A 224 71.16 -15.27 -60.00
C LEU A 224 72.56 -14.84 -59.59
N ASP A 225 72.65 -13.99 -58.56
CA ASP A 225 73.92 -13.62 -57.97
C ASP A 225 74.66 -14.88 -57.48
N PRO A 226 76.01 -14.93 -57.60
CA PRO A 226 76.79 -16.04 -57.08
C PRO A 226 76.52 -16.20 -55.58
N ILE A 227 76.19 -17.42 -55.15
CA ILE A 227 76.02 -17.74 -53.73
C ILE A 227 77.40 -17.67 -53.08
N PHE A 228 77.72 -16.52 -52.50
CA PHE A 228 78.84 -16.41 -51.57
C PHE A 228 78.40 -16.93 -50.21
N PRO A 229 79.23 -17.75 -49.52
CA PRO A 229 78.94 -18.14 -48.14
C PRO A 229 78.91 -16.86 -47.30
N HIS A 230 77.71 -16.42 -46.92
CA HIS A 230 77.57 -15.38 -45.93
C HIS A 230 78.06 -15.96 -44.60
N SER A 231 79.26 -15.55 -44.19
CA SER A 231 79.59 -15.48 -42.79
C SER A 231 78.68 -14.41 -42.20
N THR A 232 77.53 -14.82 -41.66
CA THR A 232 76.84 -14.01 -40.68
C THR A 232 77.82 -13.85 -39.52
N GLY A 233 78.42 -12.68 -39.40
CA GLY A 233 79.28 -12.29 -38.25
C GLY A 233 78.52 -12.21 -36.93
N MET A 234 77.37 -12.89 -36.83
CA MET A 234 76.56 -13.00 -35.62
C MET A 234 76.98 -14.29 -34.93
N SER A 235 77.41 -14.18 -33.67
CA SER A 235 77.75 -15.37 -32.88
C SER A 235 76.51 -16.28 -32.76
N HIS A 236 76.73 -17.59 -32.76
CA HIS A 236 75.66 -18.59 -32.57
C HIS A 236 74.83 -18.30 -31.29
N GLU A 237 75.48 -17.79 -30.25
CA GLU A 237 74.81 -17.34 -29.02
C GLU A 237 73.78 -16.23 -29.25
N TYR A 238 74.05 -15.27 -30.15
CA TYR A 238 73.12 -14.18 -30.43
C TYR A 238 71.85 -14.69 -31.11
N VAL A 239 71.99 -15.66 -32.03
CA VAL A 239 70.87 -16.28 -32.73
C VAL A 239 70.02 -17.14 -31.77
N GLU A 240 70.66 -17.86 -30.85
CA GLU A 240 69.94 -18.63 -29.82
C GLU A 240 69.23 -17.72 -28.79
N GLN A 241 69.82 -16.58 -28.42
CA GLN A 241 69.19 -15.60 -27.54
C GLN A 241 67.96 -15.00 -28.19
N GLN A 242 68.04 -14.62 -29.47
CA GLN A 242 66.88 -14.12 -30.21
C GLN A 242 65.75 -15.17 -30.30
N ALA A 243 66.11 -16.42 -30.59
CA ALA A 243 65.13 -17.51 -30.66
C ALA A 243 64.49 -17.83 -29.28
N LYS A 244 65.21 -17.60 -28.18
CA LYS A 244 64.66 -17.72 -26.81
C LYS A 244 63.74 -16.54 -26.47
N GLU A 245 64.11 -15.32 -26.84
CA GLU A 245 63.29 -14.12 -26.64
C GLU A 245 61.98 -14.20 -27.42
N GLU A 246 62.01 -14.65 -28.67
CA GLU A 246 60.79 -14.83 -29.47
C GLU A 246 59.87 -15.92 -28.91
N ARG A 247 60.42 -17.01 -28.36
CA ARG A 247 59.63 -18.03 -27.66
C ARG A 247 59.06 -17.51 -26.35
N TRP A 248 59.79 -16.68 -25.61
CA TRP A 248 59.33 -16.05 -24.38
C TRP A 248 58.16 -15.11 -24.66
N ILE A 249 58.31 -14.19 -25.63
CA ILE A 249 57.29 -13.21 -26.03
C ILE A 249 56.00 -13.90 -26.47
N ASN A 250 56.11 -15.01 -27.21
CA ASN A 250 54.94 -15.79 -27.63
C ASN A 250 54.25 -16.54 -26.49
N LYS A 251 54.96 -16.89 -25.41
CA LYS A 251 54.38 -17.54 -24.23
C LYS A 251 53.55 -16.60 -23.36
N THR A 252 53.88 -15.30 -23.37
CA THR A 252 53.20 -14.27 -22.55
C THR A 252 52.06 -13.55 -23.27
N ARG A 253 51.81 -13.86 -24.54
CA ARG A 253 50.80 -13.18 -25.35
C ARG A 253 49.40 -13.75 -25.09
N ARG A 254 48.53 -12.96 -24.45
CA ARG A 254 47.10 -13.27 -24.18
C ARG A 254 46.34 -13.37 -25.52
N ILE A 255 45.65 -14.48 -25.78
CA ILE A 255 45.00 -14.77 -27.09
C ILE A 255 43.51 -14.36 -27.13
N GLY A 256 42.88 -13.99 -26.01
CA GLY A 256 41.46 -13.59 -25.93
C GLY A 256 41.21 -12.35 -25.07
N GLY A 257 40.24 -11.52 -25.46
CA GLY A 257 39.89 -10.24 -24.84
C GLY A 257 38.82 -10.29 -23.74
N THR A 258 38.42 -11.47 -23.28
CA THR A 258 37.44 -11.62 -22.18
C THR A 258 37.95 -12.55 -21.09
N GLU A 259 37.67 -12.22 -19.84
CA GLU A 259 38.07 -13.00 -18.68
C GLU A 259 37.06 -14.12 -18.40
N PHE A 260 37.58 -15.32 -18.10
CA PHE A 260 36.77 -16.49 -17.75
C PHE A 260 36.17 -16.30 -16.35
N ASN A 261 34.85 -16.18 -16.25
CA ASN A 261 34.14 -16.04 -14.97
C ASN A 261 33.38 -17.35 -14.63
N PRO A 262 33.86 -18.16 -13.66
CA PRO A 262 33.25 -19.45 -13.33
C PRO A 262 32.03 -19.38 -12.39
N ASN A 263 31.59 -18.20 -11.92
CA ASN A 263 30.57 -18.07 -10.85
C ASN A 263 29.29 -17.29 -11.25
N GLY A 264 28.72 -17.57 -12.43
CA GLY A 264 27.46 -16.99 -12.88
C GLY A 264 26.19 -17.75 -12.43
N GLY A 265 26.01 -17.99 -11.13
CA GLY A 265 24.77 -18.58 -10.61
C GLY A 265 23.63 -17.55 -10.53
N VAL A 266 22.61 -17.69 -11.37
CA VAL A 266 21.40 -16.86 -11.33
C VAL A 266 20.47 -17.38 -10.22
N THR A 267 20.34 -16.64 -9.13
CA THR A 267 19.31 -16.86 -8.10
C THR A 267 18.03 -16.11 -8.48
N HIS A 268 16.95 -16.86 -8.73
CA HIS A 268 15.61 -16.26 -8.85
C HIS A 268 15.07 -15.94 -7.45
N PRO A 269 14.59 -14.71 -7.16
CA PRO A 269 13.86 -14.45 -5.93
C PRO A 269 12.49 -15.15 -5.98
N GLY A 270 12.16 -15.85 -4.89
CA GLY A 270 10.94 -16.64 -4.75
C GLY A 270 9.65 -15.82 -4.86
N TYR A 271 8.66 -16.41 -5.51
CA TYR A 271 7.33 -15.85 -5.72
C TYR A 271 6.56 -15.74 -4.39
N GLY A 272 6.24 -14.53 -3.97
CA GLY A 272 5.32 -14.25 -2.86
C GLY A 272 3.87 -14.50 -3.31
N GLY A 273 3.19 -15.43 -2.64
CA GLY A 273 1.85 -15.92 -2.99
C GLY A 273 0.75 -14.87 -3.19
N SER A 274 -0.32 -15.30 -3.85
CA SER A 274 -1.42 -14.46 -4.36
C SER A 274 -2.49 -14.13 -3.30
N ILE A 275 -3.16 -13.00 -3.52
CA ILE A 275 -4.18 -12.36 -2.65
C ILE A 275 -5.54 -13.08 -2.72
N HIS A 276 -5.58 -14.41 -2.80
CA HIS A 276 -6.84 -15.16 -3.02
C HIS A 276 -7.39 -15.87 -1.78
N VAL A 277 -6.95 -15.48 -0.58
CA VAL A 277 -7.54 -15.99 0.67
C VAL A 277 -8.50 -14.97 1.26
N GLY A 278 -9.79 -15.17 0.98
CA GLY A 278 -10.87 -14.92 1.95
C GLY A 278 -11.57 -13.57 1.94
N THR A 279 -12.54 -13.38 1.03
CA THR A 279 -13.86 -12.80 1.37
C THR A 279 -14.89 -13.24 0.33
N ASN A 280 -15.90 -14.02 0.73
CA ASN A 280 -17.05 -14.35 -0.12
C ASN A 280 -17.89 -13.09 -0.39
N TYR A 281 -18.05 -12.74 -1.67
CA TYR A 281 -18.85 -11.60 -2.12
C TYR A 281 -20.33 -11.95 -2.14
N HIS A 282 -21.15 -11.20 -1.40
CA HIS A 282 -22.61 -11.24 -1.51
C HIS A 282 -23.12 -10.03 -2.32
N PRO A 283 -23.77 -10.23 -3.47
CA PRO A 283 -24.33 -9.14 -4.25
C PRO A 283 -25.57 -8.54 -3.55
N PRO A 284 -25.72 -7.20 -3.50
CA PRO A 284 -26.95 -6.58 -3.00
C PRO A 284 -28.12 -6.80 -3.97
N LEU A 285 -29.33 -6.93 -3.43
CA LEU A 285 -30.57 -7.16 -4.17
C LEU A 285 -30.72 -6.21 -5.37
N ASN A 286 -30.84 -6.81 -6.55
CA ASN A 286 -31.00 -6.14 -7.83
C ASN A 286 -32.39 -5.47 -7.91
N LEU A 287 -32.44 -4.14 -7.80
CA LEU A 287 -33.51 -3.36 -8.44
C LEU A 287 -33.02 -2.95 -9.82
N GLU A 288 -33.21 -3.83 -10.79
CA GLU A 288 -32.92 -3.54 -12.19
C GLU A 288 -33.82 -2.39 -12.66
N ARG A 289 -33.20 -1.26 -13.01
CA ARG A 289 -33.82 -0.26 -13.88
C ARG A 289 -33.24 -0.43 -15.27
N THR A 290 -34.09 -0.47 -16.27
CA THR A 290 -33.69 -0.39 -17.68
C THR A 290 -32.98 0.95 -17.92
N ILE A 291 -31.70 0.91 -18.29
CA ILE A 291 -30.89 2.10 -18.58
C ILE A 291 -30.87 2.28 -20.10
N ASP A 292 -31.32 3.44 -20.56
CA ASP A 292 -31.25 3.83 -21.96
C ASP A 292 -29.81 4.26 -22.32
N LYS A 293 -29.20 3.54 -23.27
CA LYS A 293 -27.75 3.58 -23.54
C LYS A 293 -27.29 4.84 -24.30
N ASN A 294 -28.22 5.57 -24.89
CA ASN A 294 -27.90 6.64 -25.84
C ASN A 294 -27.82 8.04 -25.20
N LYS A 295 -28.13 8.18 -23.91
CA LYS A 295 -28.37 9.49 -23.28
C LYS A 295 -27.14 10.17 -22.63
N TRP A 296 -26.00 9.47 -22.46
CA TRP A 296 -24.93 9.95 -21.56
C TRP A 296 -23.48 9.79 -22.08
N VAL A 297 -23.24 9.84 -23.38
CA VAL A 297 -21.86 9.90 -23.90
C VAL A 297 -21.43 11.36 -23.97
N THR A 298 -20.85 11.92 -22.91
CA THR A 298 -20.14 13.21 -23.05
C THR A 298 -18.88 13.00 -23.91
N GLN A 299 -18.61 13.95 -24.82
CA GLN A 299 -17.44 13.96 -25.71
C GLN A 299 -16.14 14.41 -25.01
N GLU A 300 -16.19 14.64 -23.70
CA GLU A 300 -15.04 15.09 -22.92
C GLU A 300 -14.05 13.95 -22.68
N PRO A 301 -12.73 14.19 -22.78
CA PRO A 301 -11.72 13.18 -22.55
C PRO A 301 -11.76 12.70 -21.09
N PHE A 302 -11.70 11.37 -20.90
CA PHE A 302 -11.67 10.76 -19.57
C PHE A 302 -10.31 11.01 -18.89
N TYR A 303 -10.31 11.85 -17.84
CA TYR A 303 -9.14 12.02 -16.97
C TYR A 303 -9.09 10.89 -15.93
N GLN A 304 -8.05 10.06 -15.95
CA GLN A 304 -7.81 9.08 -14.89
C GLN A 304 -7.52 9.80 -13.57
N ALA A 305 -8.20 9.40 -12.49
CA ALA A 305 -7.96 9.92 -11.14
C ALA A 305 -6.62 9.43 -10.51
N VAL A 306 -5.80 8.68 -11.25
CA VAL A 306 -4.49 8.24 -10.80
C VAL A 306 -3.47 9.26 -11.27
N PRO A 307 -2.67 9.88 -10.37
CA PRO A 307 -1.62 10.81 -10.77
C PRO A 307 -0.63 10.08 -11.67
N ILE A 308 -0.61 10.43 -12.95
CA ILE A 308 0.40 9.99 -13.90
C ILE A 308 1.72 10.60 -13.43
N GLY A 309 2.62 9.79 -12.87
CA GLY A 309 3.91 10.28 -12.39
C GLY A 309 4.57 9.48 -11.27
N ARG A 310 3.85 8.59 -10.58
CA ARG A 310 4.49 7.65 -9.64
C ARG A 310 4.96 6.41 -10.39
N ILE A 311 5.95 6.59 -11.26
CA ILE A 311 6.82 5.49 -11.67
C ILE A 311 7.40 4.94 -10.38
N VAL A 312 7.18 3.65 -10.14
CA VAL A 312 7.82 2.87 -9.09
C VAL A 312 9.32 3.09 -9.22
N GLN A 313 9.90 3.96 -8.39
CA GLN A 313 11.35 4.04 -8.25
C GLN A 313 11.78 2.71 -7.63
N SER A 314 12.26 1.80 -8.48
CA SER A 314 13.09 0.69 -8.03
C SER A 314 14.24 1.30 -7.24
N ARG A 315 14.27 0.96 -5.95
CA ARG A 315 15.30 1.40 -5.00
C ARG A 315 16.64 0.88 -5.49
N GLU A 316 17.38 1.68 -6.26
CA GLU A 316 18.76 1.40 -6.63
C GLU A 316 19.58 1.33 -5.34
N THR A 317 20.00 0.12 -4.98
CA THR A 317 21.02 -0.07 -3.95
C THR A 317 22.36 0.35 -4.53
N SER A 318 22.74 1.61 -4.35
CA SER A 318 24.09 2.10 -4.62
C SER A 318 25.07 1.43 -3.65
N ARG A 319 25.69 0.34 -4.08
CA ARG A 319 27.00 -0.09 -3.56
C ARG A 319 28.04 0.47 -4.52
N GLY A 320 28.74 1.50 -4.08
CA GLY A 320 29.83 2.12 -4.83
C GLY A 320 30.52 3.19 -4.00
N ASP A 321 31.70 2.83 -3.50
CA ASP A 321 32.85 3.65 -3.14
C ASP A 321 32.72 4.77 -2.11
N GLN A 322 33.16 4.44 -0.89
CA GLN A 322 33.88 5.38 -0.03
C GLN A 322 35.36 5.43 -0.47
N SER A 323 35.68 6.30 -1.43
CA SER A 323 37.02 6.90 -1.50
C SER A 323 36.92 8.28 -2.14
N GLY A 324 37.19 9.32 -1.35
CA GLY A 324 37.00 10.70 -1.80
C GLY A 324 37.01 11.69 -0.66
N LYS A 325 38.22 12.01 -0.21
CA LYS A 325 38.52 13.07 0.75
C LYS A 325 37.99 14.44 0.31
N GLN A 326 37.71 15.26 1.32
CA GLN A 326 37.88 16.71 1.42
C GLN A 326 36.73 17.67 1.07
N SER A 327 36.48 18.50 2.10
CA SER A 327 35.97 19.87 2.07
C SER A 327 34.47 20.04 1.84
N ARG A 328 33.74 20.36 2.92
CA ARG A 328 33.15 21.71 3.11
C ARG A 328 32.50 21.77 4.50
N MET A 329 33.23 22.36 5.45
CA MET A 329 32.59 23.02 6.59
C MET A 329 31.68 24.12 6.05
N GLN A 330 30.43 24.18 6.52
CA GLN A 330 29.83 25.39 7.09
C GLN A 330 28.35 25.18 7.43
N SER A 331 28.00 25.64 8.63
CA SER A 331 26.70 26.10 9.11
C SER A 331 25.55 25.10 9.23
N GLN A 332 25.43 24.59 10.47
CA GLN A 332 24.17 24.20 11.08
C GLN A 332 23.38 25.47 11.43
N GLU A 333 22.10 25.54 11.04
CA GLU A 333 21.12 26.33 11.78
C GLU A 333 19.75 25.62 11.63
N ALA A 334 19.39 24.88 12.68
CA ALA A 334 18.12 24.18 12.80
C ALA A 334 17.08 25.15 13.35
N THR A 335 16.08 25.52 12.54
CA THR A 335 14.90 26.26 13.00
C THR A 335 13.76 25.27 13.20
N ALA A 336 13.46 24.95 14.45
CA ALA A 336 12.23 24.25 14.85
C ALA A 336 11.05 25.24 14.92
N PRO A 337 9.82 24.84 14.55
CA PRO A 337 8.63 25.70 14.65
C PRO A 337 8.14 25.82 16.11
N PRO A 338 7.60 26.98 16.53
CA PRO A 338 7.15 27.18 17.90
C PRO A 338 5.80 26.51 18.18
N ASP A 339 5.78 25.78 19.29
CA ASP A 339 4.63 25.16 19.93
C ASP A 339 3.76 26.24 20.60
N HIS A 340 2.60 26.54 20.02
CA HIS A 340 1.58 27.38 20.68
C HIS A 340 0.61 26.48 21.45
N SER A 341 1.00 26.10 22.66
CA SER A 341 0.03 25.80 23.70
C SER A 341 0.04 26.92 24.74
N ARG A 342 -1.15 27.24 25.24
CA ARG A 342 -1.37 27.63 26.63
C ARG A 342 -1.00 29.08 27.00
N MET A 343 -1.94 30.02 26.77
CA MET A 343 -2.23 31.12 27.71
C MET A 343 -3.61 31.72 27.40
N GLN A 344 -4.65 31.22 28.06
CA GLN A 344 -5.86 32.00 28.35
C GLN A 344 -6.33 31.61 29.76
N SER A 345 -5.83 32.36 30.74
CA SER A 345 -6.34 32.39 32.11
C SER A 345 -6.22 33.83 32.61
N ARG A 346 -7.30 34.30 33.26
CA ARG A 346 -7.55 35.66 33.82
C ARG A 346 -7.92 36.68 32.74
N GLU A 347 -9.00 37.45 32.87
CA GLU A 347 -9.52 38.15 34.05
C GLU A 347 -11.06 38.25 34.03
N GLN A 348 -11.70 38.12 35.19
CA GLN A 348 -13.03 38.66 35.48
C GLN A 348 -12.86 39.93 36.32
N PRO A 349 -13.72 40.94 36.15
CA PRO A 349 -14.05 41.87 37.23
C PRO A 349 -15.44 41.57 37.79
N ARG A 350 -15.48 41.34 39.10
CA ARG A 350 -16.65 41.56 39.96
C ARG A 350 -16.76 43.07 40.22
N GLU A 351 -18.00 43.57 40.25
CA GLU A 351 -18.52 44.76 40.97
C GLU A 351 -19.83 45.18 40.24
N GLN A 352 -20.98 45.53 40.81
CA GLN A 352 -21.39 45.90 42.16
C GLN A 352 -22.90 45.67 42.34
N MET A 353 -23.33 45.54 43.60
CA MET A 353 -24.71 45.60 44.07
C MET A 353 -25.33 46.99 43.83
N SER A 354 -26.60 47.06 43.40
CA SER A 354 -27.55 48.06 43.90
C SER A 354 -29.00 47.74 43.50
N ARG A 355 -29.85 47.61 44.54
CA ARG A 355 -31.32 47.68 44.61
C ARG A 355 -32.14 46.47 44.18
#